data_AF-A0A6L4ZJM6-F1
#
_entry.id   AF-A0A6L4ZJM6-F1
#
_cell.length_a   1.000
_cell.length_b   1.000
_cell.length_c   1.000
_cell.angle_alpha   90.00
_cell.angle_beta   90.00
_cell.angle_gamma   90.00
#
_symmetry.space_group_name_H-M   'P 1'
#
loop_
_entity.id
_entity.type
_entity.pdbx_description
1 polymer ?
#
loop_
_entity_poly.entity_id
_entity_poly.type
_entity_poly.pdbx_seq_one_letter_code
_entity_poly.pdbx_strand_id
1 'polypeptide(L)' 'AQLGTEDLSEARFGVQLMAAGLRFDLAGTKGLTKFSPRSGIIFGVTKDIKTFTPVQ' A
#
# COMPACT_ATOMS: atom_id res chain seq x y z
N ALA A 1 11.62 22.82 20.02
CA ALA A 1 11.63 21.69 19.08
C ALA A 1 11.02 22.15 17.77
N GLN A 2 11.69 21.94 16.63
CA GLN A 2 11.13 22.26 15.31
C GLN A 2 10.08 21.19 14.98
N LEU A 3 8.81 21.58 15.07
CA LEU A 3 7.68 20.76 14.63
C LEU A 3 7.70 20.76 13.10
N GLY A 4 7.84 19.58 12.49
CA GLY A 4 7.94 19.43 11.03
C GLY A 4 9.31 19.04 10.45
N THR A 5 10.35 18.87 11.28
CA THR A 5 11.61 18.18 10.91
C THR A 5 11.75 16.86 11.67
N GLU A 6 10.62 16.26 11.99
CA GLU A 6 10.58 14.95 12.61
C GLU A 6 10.91 13.90 11.54
N ASP A 7 11.90 13.05 11.82
CA ASP A 7 12.29 11.97 10.92
C ASP A 7 11.15 10.96 10.82
N LEU A 8 10.33 11.06 9.77
CA LEU A 8 9.19 10.19 9.49
C LEU A 8 9.67 8.97 8.71
N SER A 9 10.33 8.05 9.39
CA SER A 9 10.81 6.80 8.79
C SER A 9 9.75 5.70 8.92
N GLU A 10 9.21 5.22 7.79
CA GLU A 10 8.22 4.13 7.73
C GLU A 10 8.75 2.96 6.90
N ALA A 11 8.84 1.77 7.49
CA ALA A 11 9.08 0.53 6.76
C ALA A 11 7.77 0.00 6.21
N ARG A 12 7.76 -0.41 4.93
CA ARG A 12 6.62 -1.07 4.29
C ARG A 12 7.05 -2.44 3.78
N PHE A 13 6.24 -3.45 4.06
CA PHE A 13 6.42 -4.78 3.52
C PHE A 13 5.08 -5.31 3.06
N GLY A 14 5.00 -5.86 1.84
CA GLY A 14 3.75 -6.37 1.30
C GLY A 14 3.92 -7.51 0.32
N VAL A 15 2.81 -8.20 0.11
CA VAL A 15 2.65 -9.29 -0.84
C VAL A 15 1.51 -8.96 -1.79
N GLN A 16 1.67 -9.37 -3.04
CA GLN A 16 0.66 -9.23 -4.07
C GLN A 16 0.39 -10.61 -4.68
N LEU A 17 -0.88 -11.01 -4.70
CA LEU A 17 -1.31 -12.32 -5.19
C LEU A 17 -2.34 -12.14 -6.29
N MET A 18 -2.29 -12.97 -7.33
CA MET A 18 -3.29 -12.99 -8.39
C MET A 18 -4.07 -14.29 -8.33
N ALA A 19 -5.40 -14.21 -8.24
CA ALA A 19 -6.29 -15.36 -8.25
C ALA A 19 -7.63 -15.01 -8.90
N ALA A 20 -8.14 -15.88 -9.76
CA ALA A 20 -9.44 -15.73 -10.43
C ALA A 20 -9.64 -14.39 -11.18
N GLY A 21 -8.57 -13.82 -11.76
CA GLY A 21 -8.61 -12.52 -12.44
C GLY A 21 -8.68 -11.31 -11.50
N LEU A 22 -8.53 -11.53 -10.19
CA LEU A 22 -8.43 -10.50 -9.17
C LEU A 22 -6.99 -10.44 -8.66
N ARG A 23 -6.56 -9.23 -8.34
CA ARG A 23 -5.29 -8.97 -7.67
C ARG A 23 -5.57 -8.60 -6.23
N PHE A 24 -4.94 -9.30 -5.31
CA PHE A 24 -5.02 -9.08 -3.88
C PHE A 24 -3.71 -8.47 -3.42
N ASP A 25 -3.80 -7.38 -2.69
CA ASP A 25 -2.66 -6.62 -2.19
C ASP A 25 -2.76 -6.58 -0.67
N LEU A 26 -1.72 -7.04 0.04
CA LEU A 26 -1.65 -6.96 1.50
C LEU A 26 -0.28 -6.40 1.89
N ALA A 27 -0.26 -5.28 2.61
CA ALA A 27 0.97 -4.68 3.09
C ALA A 27 0.85 -4.24 4.55
N GLY A 28 1.90 -4.50 5.32
CA GLY A 28 2.09 -3.92 6.64
C GLY A 28 2.96 -2.67 6.53
N THR A 29 2.63 -1.65 7.30
CA THR A 29 3.47 -0.47 7.51
C THR A 29 3.86 -0.39 8.98
N LYS A 30 5.12 -0.06 9.25
CA LYS A 30 5.62 0.10 10.61
C LYS A 30 6.45 1.38 10.71
N GLY A 31 6.02 2.30 11.57
CA GLY A 31 6.83 3.43 11.96
C GLY A 31 8.12 2.98 12.65
N LEU A 32 9.26 3.45 12.16
CA LEU A 32 10.58 3.18 12.72
C LEU A 32 10.98 4.22 13.77
N THR A 33 10.37 5.40 13.77
CA THR A 33 10.67 6.48 14.72
C THR A 33 9.47 6.81 15.61
N LYS A 34 9.73 7.51 16.72
CA LYS A 34 8.76 7.82 17.79
C LYS A 34 7.59 8.70 17.35
N PHE A 35 7.73 9.38 16.20
CA PHE A 35 6.74 10.28 15.60
C PHE A 35 6.04 9.67 14.36
N SER A 36 6.51 8.52 13.86
CA SER A 36 5.85 7.80 12.77
C SER A 36 4.56 7.11 13.26
N PRO A 37 3.56 6.93 12.38
CA PRO A 37 2.36 6.15 12.70
C PRO A 37 2.74 4.78 13.29
N ARG A 38 2.16 4.43 14.43
CA ARG A 38 2.59 3.29 15.27
C ARG A 38 2.69 1.96 14.52
N SER A 39 1.83 1.77 13.52
CA SER A 39 1.84 0.68 12.53
C SER A 39 0.52 0.72 11.77
N GLY A 40 0.48 0.25 10.53
CA GLY A 40 -0.74 0.14 9.72
C GLY A 40 -0.79 -1.18 8.95
N ILE A 41 -1.99 -1.56 8.53
CA ILE A 41 -2.21 -2.65 7.59
C ILE A 41 -3.02 -2.08 6.43
N ILE A 42 -2.57 -2.39 5.22
CA ILE A 42 -3.20 -2.03 3.96
C ILE A 42 -3.66 -3.34 3.33
N PHE A 43 -4.94 -3.43 2.99
CA PHE A 43 -5.47 -4.51 2.16
C PHE A 43 -6.18 -3.91 0.95
N GLY A 44 -6.08 -4.57 -0.20
CA GLY A 44 -6.67 -4.13 -1.46
C GLY A 44 -7.09 -5.29 -2.34
N VAL A 45 -8.13 -5.05 -3.15
CA VAL A 45 -8.55 -5.95 -4.22
C VAL A 45 -8.71 -5.13 -5.49
N THR A 46 -7.96 -5.48 -6.53
CA THR A 46 -8.04 -4.84 -7.84
C THR A 46 -8.66 -5.81 -8.84
N LYS A 47 -9.69 -5.36 -9.56
CA LYS A 47 -10.28 -6.07 -10.70
C LYS A 47 -10.01 -5.27 -11.97
N ASP A 48 -9.30 -5.87 -12.91
CA ASP A 48 -9.14 -5.27 -14.24
C ASP A 48 -10.42 -5.52 -15.05
N ILE A 49 -11.14 -4.47 -15.40
CA ILE A 49 -12.32 -4.54 -16.26
C ILE A 49 -11.95 -3.85 -17.57
N LYS A 50 -11.59 -4.65 -18.58
CA LYS A 50 -11.32 -4.13 -19.94
C LYS A 50 -12.64 -3.78 -20.61
N THR A 51 -13.18 -2.60 -20.28
CA THR A 51 -14.42 -2.09 -20.88
C THR A 51 -14.17 -1.35 -22.18
N PHE A 52 -12.92 -0.95 -22.46
CA PHE A 52 -12.57 -0.27 -23.71
C PHE A 52 -11.52 -1.09 -24.48
N THR A 53 -11.99 -1.74 -25.54
CA THR A 53 -11.14 -2.22 -26.64
C THR A 53 -11.22 -1.20 -27.76
N PRO A 54 -10.14 -0.44 -28.05
CA PRO A 54 -10.15 0.46 -29.20
C PRO A 54 -10.39 -0.38 -30.47
N VAL A 55 -11.41 -0.01 -31.23
CA VAL A 55 -11.66 -0.59 -32.55
C VAL A 55 -10.58 -0.02 -33.48
N GLN A 56 -9.74 -0.90 -34.03
CA GLN A 56 -8.77 -0.54 -35.07
C GLN A 56 -9.44 -0.47 -36.43
#